data_AF-B4VQH7-F1
#
_entry.id   AF-B4VQH7-F1
#
_cell.length_a   1.000
_cell.length_b   1.000
_cell.length_c   1.000
_cell.angle_alpha   90.00
_cell.angle_beta   90.00
_cell.angle_gamma   90.00
#
_symmetry.space_group_name_H-M   'P 1'
#
loop_
_entity.id
_entity.type
_entity.pdbx_description
1 polymer ?
#
loop_
_entity_poly.entity_id
_entity_poly.type
_entity_poly.pdbx_seq_one_letter_code
_entity_poly.pdbx_strand_id
1 'polypeptide(L)'
;MASTHTGIEWTDRTWNPTTGCNKVSPGCTHCYAEALTKRFHQNFPNGFDLTLHRERIKEPLRWRKPSRIFVNSMSDLFHEDVPIGFLKDVFDVMGQTPQHIYQILTKRHEHLVELASQLEWHNNIWMGVSVENQDYVHRVDSLRQVPANVRFLSCEPLLGDLHLNLTDIHWVIVGGESGNRYRPMKLEWAQSIRDQCQRFDVAFFFKQWGGRTPKAGGRELDGKIWDEMPLAWNSHRQAKKKCIYKLVS
;
A
#
# COMPACT_ATOMS: atom_id res chain seq x y z
N MET A 1 5.37 -4.11 -15.37
CA MET A 1 4.36 -5.18 -15.63
C MET A 1 3.40 -5.21 -14.46
N ALA A 2 2.09 -5.09 -14.70
CA ALA A 2 1.10 -5.48 -13.70
C ALA A 2 1.17 -6.99 -13.47
N SER A 3 1.12 -7.43 -12.21
CA SER A 3 1.10 -8.86 -11.89
C SER A 3 -0.31 -9.29 -11.50
N THR A 4 -0.80 -10.34 -12.16
CA THR A 4 -2.10 -10.95 -11.87
C THR A 4 -2.07 -11.91 -10.68
N HIS A 5 -0.87 -12.26 -10.21
CA HIS A 5 -0.57 -13.05 -9.02
C HIS A 5 0.61 -12.39 -8.28
N THR A 6 0.37 -11.92 -7.07
CA THR A 6 1.37 -11.20 -6.26
C THR A 6 1.80 -12.03 -5.06
N GLY A 7 3.06 -11.88 -4.66
CA GLY A 7 3.57 -12.45 -3.41
C GLY A 7 3.13 -11.67 -2.17
N ILE A 8 2.48 -10.51 -2.34
CA ILE A 8 2.05 -9.59 -1.27
C ILE A 8 0.70 -10.05 -0.72
N GLU A 9 0.66 -10.39 0.57
CA GLU A 9 -0.44 -11.16 1.16
C GLU A 9 -1.76 -10.39 1.33
N TRP A 10 -1.70 -9.07 1.37
CA TRP A 10 -2.85 -8.21 1.64
C TRP A 10 -3.51 -7.64 0.37
N THR A 11 -3.03 -8.04 -0.81
CA THR A 11 -3.52 -7.58 -2.11
C THR A 11 -3.62 -8.74 -3.11
N ASP A 12 -4.47 -8.62 -4.11
CA ASP A 12 -4.66 -9.70 -5.10
C ASP A 12 -3.76 -9.49 -6.32
N ARG A 13 -3.45 -8.22 -6.66
CA ARG A 13 -2.70 -7.82 -7.86
C ARG A 13 -1.90 -6.56 -7.63
N THR A 14 -0.94 -6.30 -8.52
CA THR A 14 -0.23 -5.02 -8.58
C THR A 14 -0.46 -4.32 -9.91
N TRP A 15 -0.57 -3.00 -9.87
CA TRP A 15 -0.66 -2.13 -11.05
C TRP A 15 0.42 -1.05 -10.92
N ASN A 16 1.31 -0.94 -11.92
CA ASN A 16 2.48 -0.07 -11.85
C ASN A 16 2.53 0.89 -13.05
N PRO A 17 1.66 1.93 -13.08
CA PRO A 17 1.76 3.03 -14.04
C PRO A 17 3.07 3.83 -13.93
N THR A 18 3.79 3.76 -12.80
CA THR A 18 5.18 4.23 -12.74
C THR A 18 6.10 3.16 -12.14
N THR A 19 7.42 3.29 -12.35
CA THR A 19 8.47 2.51 -11.69
C THR A 19 9.64 3.43 -11.36
N GLY A 20 10.44 3.09 -10.35
CA GLY A 20 11.56 3.94 -9.92
C GLY A 20 11.11 5.06 -8.98
N CYS A 21 12.02 5.49 -8.10
CA CYS A 21 11.77 6.49 -7.06
C CYS A 21 13.08 6.95 -6.41
N ASN A 22 13.04 8.06 -5.66
CA ASN A 22 14.14 8.53 -4.84
C ASN A 22 13.94 8.09 -3.37
N LYS A 23 15.06 7.91 -2.65
CA LYS A 23 15.02 7.53 -1.23
C LYS A 23 14.72 8.76 -0.37
N VAL A 24 13.66 8.71 0.43
CA VAL A 24 13.22 9.84 1.28
C VAL A 24 13.26 9.54 2.77
N SER A 25 13.70 8.33 3.16
CA SER A 25 13.73 7.90 4.56
C SER A 25 14.63 6.70 4.81
N PRO A 26 14.96 6.38 6.08
CA PRO A 26 15.65 5.15 6.46
C PRO A 26 14.92 3.88 6.03
N GLY A 27 13.60 3.91 5.84
CA GLY A 27 12.83 2.78 5.29
C GLY A 27 13.21 2.44 3.84
N CYS A 28 13.81 3.38 3.10
CA CYS A 28 14.20 3.19 1.71
C CYS A 28 15.62 2.60 1.53
N THR A 29 16.42 2.49 2.60
CA THR A 29 17.84 2.10 2.53
C THR A 29 18.05 0.77 1.80
N HIS A 30 17.21 -0.23 2.08
CA HIS A 30 17.23 -1.56 1.45
C HIS A 30 16.01 -1.84 0.59
N CYS A 31 15.59 -0.84 -0.20
CA CYS A 31 14.42 -0.94 -1.06
C CYS A 31 14.46 -2.18 -1.98
N TYR A 32 13.45 -3.05 -1.85
CA TYR A 32 13.35 -4.24 -2.71
C TYR A 32 13.13 -3.87 -4.18
N ALA A 33 12.38 -2.79 -4.45
CA ALA A 33 12.08 -2.37 -5.81
C ALA A 33 13.37 -1.96 -6.54
N GLU A 34 14.25 -1.20 -5.88
CA GLU A 34 15.59 -0.86 -6.40
C GLU A 34 16.45 -2.11 -6.66
N ALA A 35 16.43 -3.08 -5.73
CA ALA A 35 17.16 -4.33 -5.92
C ALA A 35 16.62 -5.14 -7.12
N LEU A 36 15.30 -5.13 -7.33
CA LEU A 36 14.65 -5.80 -8.47
C LEU A 36 15.00 -5.13 -9.80
N THR A 37 15.09 -3.80 -9.87
CA THR A 37 15.47 -3.13 -11.13
C THR A 37 16.90 -3.47 -11.53
N LYS A 38 17.82 -3.60 -10.56
CA LYS A 38 19.20 -4.08 -10.79
C LYS A 38 19.22 -5.53 -11.26
N ARG A 39 18.42 -6.41 -10.64
CA ARG A 39 18.35 -7.84 -11.00
C ARG A 39 17.77 -8.06 -12.39
N PHE A 40 16.71 -7.35 -12.75
CA PHE A 40 15.98 -7.50 -14.01
C PHE A 40 16.19 -6.31 -14.94
N HIS A 41 17.43 -5.86 -15.09
CA HIS A 41 17.81 -4.65 -15.83
C HIS A 41 17.21 -4.54 -17.24
N GLN A 42 17.01 -5.66 -17.96
CA GLN A 42 16.37 -5.67 -19.27
C GLN A 42 14.92 -5.16 -19.25
N ASN A 43 14.20 -5.37 -18.15
CA ASN A 43 12.83 -4.90 -17.96
C ASN A 43 12.77 -3.47 -17.39
N PHE A 44 13.91 -2.95 -16.93
CA PHE A 44 14.06 -1.64 -16.29
C PHE A 44 15.26 -0.91 -16.90
N PRO A 45 15.17 -0.49 -18.18
CA PRO A 45 16.30 0.11 -18.90
C PRO A 45 16.80 1.41 -18.25
N ASN A 46 15.94 2.11 -17.52
CA ASN A 46 16.27 3.32 -16.75
C ASN A 46 16.67 3.00 -15.29
N GLY A 47 16.94 1.74 -14.95
CA GLY A 47 17.28 1.35 -13.59
C GLY A 47 16.17 1.68 -12.59
N PHE A 48 16.50 2.41 -11.52
CA PHE A 48 15.54 2.85 -10.50
C PHE A 48 15.13 4.33 -10.66
N ASP A 49 15.49 4.96 -11.77
CA ASP A 49 15.04 6.32 -12.07
C ASP A 49 13.54 6.31 -12.35
N LEU A 50 12.85 7.37 -11.91
CA LEU A 50 11.41 7.49 -12.12
C LEU A 50 11.10 7.38 -13.61
N THR A 51 10.24 6.44 -13.94
CA THR A 51 9.78 6.15 -15.30
C THR A 51 8.27 6.10 -15.31
N LEU A 52 7.66 6.91 -16.18
CA LEU A 52 6.21 6.93 -16.40
C LEU A 52 5.84 5.94 -17.51
N HIS A 53 4.82 5.12 -17.26
CA HIS A 53 4.32 4.11 -18.19
C HIS A 53 2.90 4.43 -18.62
N ARG A 54 2.74 5.39 -19.53
CA ARG A 54 1.44 5.83 -20.04
C ARG A 54 0.63 4.69 -20.66
N GLU A 55 1.31 3.74 -21.29
CA GLU A 55 0.72 2.55 -21.89
C GLU A 55 0.04 1.63 -20.85
N ARG A 56 0.45 1.71 -19.58
CA ARG A 56 -0.06 0.88 -18.49
C ARG A 56 -1.25 1.49 -17.77
N ILE A 57 -1.55 2.78 -17.98
CA ILE A 57 -2.63 3.48 -17.26
C ILE A 57 -3.98 2.76 -17.47
N LYS A 58 -4.24 2.29 -18.69
CA LYS A 58 -5.53 1.67 -19.04
C LYS A 58 -5.61 0.17 -18.74
N GLU A 59 -4.59 -0.44 -18.12
CA GLU A 59 -4.59 -1.87 -17.80
C GLU A 59 -5.81 -2.31 -16.95
N PRO A 60 -6.20 -1.58 -15.89
CA PRO A 60 -7.33 -2.00 -15.05
C PRO A 60 -8.67 -2.06 -15.76
N LEU A 61 -8.86 -1.27 -16.83
CA LEU A 61 -10.10 -1.31 -17.64
C LEU A 61 -10.36 -2.70 -18.25
N ARG A 62 -9.30 -3.53 -18.39
CA ARG A 62 -9.38 -4.88 -18.96
C ARG A 62 -9.63 -5.95 -17.90
N TRP A 63 -9.56 -5.63 -16.62
CA TRP A 63 -9.68 -6.61 -15.54
C TRP A 63 -11.14 -6.82 -15.14
N ARG A 64 -11.65 -8.03 -15.38
CA ARG A 64 -13.05 -8.38 -15.08
C ARG A 64 -13.25 -8.84 -13.64
N LYS A 65 -12.28 -9.60 -13.10
CA LYS A 65 -12.38 -10.16 -11.74
C LYS A 65 -12.17 -9.05 -10.70
N PRO A 66 -13.17 -8.76 -9.83
CA PRO A 66 -12.99 -7.86 -8.69
C PRO A 66 -11.74 -8.25 -7.90
N SER A 67 -10.91 -7.26 -7.58
CA SER A 67 -9.58 -7.48 -7.00
C SER A 67 -9.22 -6.30 -6.11
N ARG A 68 -8.46 -6.55 -5.05
CA ARG A 68 -7.64 -5.53 -4.36
C ARG A 68 -6.36 -5.36 -5.16
N ILE A 69 -5.99 -4.12 -5.44
CA ILE A 69 -4.92 -3.77 -6.37
C ILE A 69 -3.98 -2.83 -5.66
N PHE A 70 -2.76 -3.29 -5.40
CA PHE A 70 -1.71 -2.42 -4.91
C PHE A 70 -1.13 -1.59 -6.07
N VAL A 71 -1.32 -0.28 -5.98
CA VAL A 71 -0.88 0.69 -6.97
C VAL A 71 0.56 1.10 -6.67
N ASN A 72 1.42 1.00 -7.67
CA ASN A 72 2.83 1.37 -7.62
C ASN A 72 3.65 0.62 -6.56
N SER A 73 3.59 -0.71 -6.61
CA SER A 73 4.53 -1.59 -5.90
C SER A 73 6.02 -1.40 -6.28
N MET A 74 6.34 -0.65 -7.33
CA MET A 74 7.71 -0.46 -7.83
C MET A 74 8.16 1.00 -7.84
N SER A 75 7.41 1.90 -7.21
CA SER A 75 7.64 3.35 -7.19
C SER A 75 6.82 4.00 -6.06
N ASP A 76 6.75 5.32 -6.04
CA ASP A 76 5.79 6.08 -5.24
C ASP A 76 4.93 6.91 -6.20
N LEU A 77 3.60 6.79 -6.14
CA LEU A 77 2.70 7.49 -7.07
C LEU A 77 2.69 9.02 -6.84
N PHE A 78 3.01 9.47 -5.62
CA PHE A 78 3.08 10.89 -5.23
C PHE A 78 4.50 11.45 -5.34
N HIS A 79 5.35 10.88 -6.19
CA HIS A 79 6.65 11.45 -6.53
C HIS A 79 6.50 12.86 -7.12
N GLU A 80 7.36 13.81 -6.75
CA GLU A 80 7.27 15.21 -7.17
C GLU A 80 7.34 15.35 -8.69
N ASP A 81 8.19 14.55 -9.33
CA ASP A 81 8.33 14.49 -10.79
C ASP A 81 7.19 13.74 -11.53
N VAL A 82 6.16 13.22 -10.84
CA VAL A 82 4.95 12.70 -11.51
C VAL A 82 4.02 13.87 -11.82
N PRO A 83 3.77 14.20 -13.10
CA PRO A 83 2.91 15.33 -13.44
C PRO A 83 1.47 15.12 -12.95
N ILE A 84 0.83 16.17 -12.43
CA ILE A 84 -0.56 16.10 -11.95
C ILE A 84 -1.54 15.56 -13.01
N GLY A 85 -1.33 15.87 -14.29
CA GLY A 85 -2.14 15.30 -15.38
C GLY A 85 -2.04 13.78 -15.48
N PHE A 86 -0.84 13.22 -15.27
CA PHE A 86 -0.64 11.77 -15.22
C PHE A 86 -1.32 11.14 -14.00
N LEU A 87 -1.24 11.81 -12.85
CA LEU A 87 -1.90 11.36 -11.62
C LEU A 87 -3.43 11.36 -11.77
N LYS A 88 -3.99 12.38 -12.41
CA LYS A 88 -5.43 12.46 -12.76
C LYS A 88 -5.83 11.31 -13.68
N ASP A 89 -5.10 11.05 -14.77
CA ASP A 89 -5.38 9.93 -15.67
C ASP A 89 -5.43 8.57 -14.91
N VAL A 90 -4.57 8.40 -13.91
CA VAL A 90 -4.52 7.21 -13.05
C VAL A 90 -5.76 7.13 -12.14
N PHE A 91 -6.13 8.23 -11.49
CA PHE A 91 -7.32 8.31 -10.64
C PHE A 91 -8.62 8.12 -11.43
N ASP A 92 -8.71 8.67 -12.64
CA ASP A 92 -9.85 8.50 -13.54
C ASP A 92 -10.10 7.03 -13.87
N VAL A 93 -9.04 6.25 -14.10
CA VAL A 93 -9.17 4.80 -14.33
C VAL A 93 -9.66 4.07 -13.07
N MET A 94 -9.23 4.51 -11.88
CA MET A 94 -9.74 3.95 -10.62
C MET A 94 -11.24 4.19 -10.47
N GLY A 95 -11.71 5.39 -10.81
CA GLY A 95 -13.13 5.75 -10.82
C GLY A 95 -13.96 4.96 -11.84
N GLN A 96 -13.40 4.73 -13.03
CA GLN A 96 -14.04 3.95 -14.10
C GLN A 96 -14.14 2.44 -13.79
N THR A 97 -13.49 1.96 -12.74
CA THR A 97 -13.42 0.53 -12.40
C THR A 97 -13.82 0.24 -10.95
N PRO A 98 -15.05 0.59 -10.54
CA PRO A 98 -15.53 0.48 -9.16
C PRO A 98 -15.68 -0.97 -8.67
N GLN A 99 -15.46 -1.97 -9.52
CA GLN A 99 -15.35 -3.36 -9.10
C GLN A 99 -14.05 -3.67 -8.36
N HIS A 100 -13.00 -2.89 -8.57
CA HIS A 100 -11.71 -3.06 -7.90
C HIS A 100 -11.59 -2.14 -6.71
N ILE A 101 -10.77 -2.53 -5.73
CA ILE A 101 -10.28 -1.65 -4.67
C ILE A 101 -8.82 -1.34 -4.97
N TYR A 102 -8.46 -0.07 -4.97
CA TYR A 102 -7.11 0.41 -5.20
C TYR A 102 -6.48 0.78 -3.86
N GLN A 103 -5.39 0.12 -3.51
CA GLN A 103 -4.59 0.40 -2.33
C GLN A 103 -3.37 1.20 -2.78
N ILE A 104 -3.29 2.48 -2.38
CA ILE A 104 -2.17 3.36 -2.70
C ILE A 104 -1.36 3.59 -1.42
N LEU A 105 -0.03 3.50 -1.51
CA LEU A 105 0.86 3.73 -0.38
C LEU A 105 1.93 4.75 -0.78
N THR A 106 2.20 5.73 0.07
CA THR A 106 3.24 6.74 -0.16
C THR A 106 4.10 7.02 1.08
N LYS A 107 5.31 7.53 0.88
CA LYS A 107 6.11 8.20 1.92
C LYS A 107 6.12 9.73 1.75
N ARG A 108 5.59 10.24 0.64
CA ARG A 108 5.57 11.65 0.23
C ARG A 108 4.26 12.33 0.66
N HIS A 109 3.99 12.21 1.95
CA HIS A 109 2.76 12.66 2.62
C HIS A 109 2.43 14.16 2.44
N GLU A 110 3.42 15.06 2.38
CA GLU A 110 3.19 16.48 2.12
C GLU A 110 2.64 16.72 0.71
N HIS A 111 3.27 16.12 -0.29
CA HIS A 111 2.83 16.21 -1.68
C HIS A 111 1.46 15.54 -1.90
N LEU A 112 1.19 14.45 -1.18
CA LEU A 112 -0.16 13.86 -1.11
C LEU A 112 -1.21 14.89 -0.65
N VAL A 113 -0.94 15.64 0.43
CA VAL A 113 -1.87 16.64 0.94
C VAL A 113 -2.06 17.79 -0.05
N GLU A 114 -0.97 18.29 -0.63
CA GLU A 114 -0.99 19.37 -1.63
C GLU A 114 -1.87 19.03 -2.84
N LEU A 115 -1.76 17.79 -3.35
CA LEU A 115 -2.49 17.36 -4.53
C LEU A 115 -3.90 16.83 -4.23
N ALA A 116 -4.24 16.55 -2.97
CA ALA A 116 -5.48 15.86 -2.60
C ALA A 116 -6.75 16.56 -3.14
N SER A 117 -6.79 17.89 -3.12
CA SER A 117 -7.92 18.70 -3.60
C SER A 117 -8.07 18.70 -5.12
N GLN A 118 -7.04 18.27 -5.85
CA GLN A 118 -7.02 18.23 -7.31
C GLN A 118 -7.40 16.85 -7.88
N LEU A 119 -7.67 15.87 -7.02
CA LEU A 119 -7.94 14.48 -7.40
C LEU A 119 -9.38 14.08 -7.05
N GLU A 120 -9.96 13.19 -7.86
CA GLU A 120 -11.29 12.64 -7.60
C GLU A 120 -11.22 11.38 -6.72
N TRP A 121 -11.71 11.50 -5.49
CA TRP A 121 -11.64 10.43 -4.49
C TRP A 121 -12.89 9.54 -4.52
N HIS A 122 -12.80 8.44 -5.26
CA HIS A 122 -13.86 7.42 -5.27
C HIS A 122 -13.77 6.47 -4.07
N ASN A 123 -14.91 5.91 -3.65
CA ASN A 123 -15.01 5.01 -2.48
C ASN A 123 -14.11 3.77 -2.55
N ASN A 124 -13.70 3.37 -3.76
CA ASN A 124 -12.83 2.23 -4.01
C ASN A 124 -11.34 2.60 -4.00
N ILE A 125 -10.98 3.83 -3.66
CA ILE A 125 -9.60 4.29 -3.48
C ILE A 125 -9.28 4.28 -1.98
N TRP A 126 -8.34 3.44 -1.59
CA TRP A 126 -7.81 3.34 -0.23
C TRP A 126 -6.43 3.97 -0.22
N MET A 127 -6.22 4.93 0.67
CA MET A 127 -4.99 5.69 0.75
C MET A 127 -4.24 5.34 2.01
N GLY A 128 -2.93 5.17 1.91
CA GLY A 128 -2.09 4.92 3.06
C GLY A 128 -0.75 5.61 3.00
N VAL A 129 -0.14 5.74 4.18
CA VAL A 129 1.23 6.22 4.33
C VAL A 129 2.10 5.14 4.95
N SER A 130 3.38 5.10 4.59
CA SER A 130 4.33 4.25 5.32
C SER A 130 4.86 4.97 6.56
N VAL A 131 4.98 4.25 7.68
CA VAL A 131 5.53 4.76 8.94
C VAL A 131 6.53 3.75 9.49
N GLU A 132 7.81 3.92 9.15
CA GLU A 132 8.87 2.98 9.48
C GLU A 132 9.42 3.11 10.91
N ASN A 133 9.36 4.28 11.53
CA ASN A 133 9.82 4.54 12.90
C ASN A 133 9.12 5.77 13.50
N GLN A 134 9.38 6.06 14.78
CA GLN A 134 8.71 7.12 15.53
C GLN A 134 8.86 8.51 14.89
N ASP A 135 10.01 8.80 14.25
CA ASP A 135 10.27 10.10 13.63
C ASP A 135 9.32 10.39 12.47
N TYR A 136 8.72 9.37 11.86
CA TYR A 136 7.80 9.49 10.72
C TYR A 136 6.32 9.30 11.07
N VAL A 137 5.95 9.25 12.35
CA VAL A 137 4.54 9.15 12.79
C VAL A 137 3.72 10.37 12.36
N HIS A 138 4.34 11.54 12.17
CA HIS A 138 3.68 12.75 11.67
C HIS A 138 3.00 12.56 10.30
N ARG A 139 3.43 11.57 9.50
CA ARG A 139 2.77 11.23 8.23
C ARG A 139 1.31 10.80 8.39
N VAL A 140 0.96 10.24 9.55
CA VAL A 140 -0.41 9.84 9.89
C VAL A 140 -1.31 11.07 9.93
N ASP A 141 -0.82 12.19 10.45
CA ASP A 141 -1.58 13.44 10.54
C ASP A 141 -1.90 14.02 9.16
N SER A 142 -0.93 13.96 8.22
CA SER A 142 -1.16 14.32 6.82
C SER A 142 -2.18 13.40 6.14
N LEU A 143 -2.15 12.09 6.41
CA LEU A 143 -3.13 11.17 5.84
C LEU A 143 -4.58 11.51 6.24
N ARG A 144 -4.80 12.01 7.47
CA ARG A 144 -6.15 12.41 7.92
C ARG A 144 -6.71 13.62 7.18
N GLN A 145 -5.86 14.46 6.59
CA GLN A 145 -6.28 15.64 5.82
C GLN A 145 -6.84 15.29 4.42
N VAL A 146 -6.62 14.06 3.97
CA VAL A 146 -7.01 13.59 2.64
C VAL A 146 -8.41 12.98 2.69
N PRO A 147 -9.30 13.23 1.70
CA PRO A 147 -10.68 12.74 1.71
C PRO A 147 -10.81 11.27 1.27
N ALA A 148 -9.89 10.41 1.71
CA ALA A 148 -9.94 8.98 1.43
C ALA A 148 -10.97 8.27 2.33
N ASN A 149 -11.84 7.45 1.72
CA ASN A 149 -12.85 6.66 2.45
C ASN A 149 -12.22 5.58 3.35
N VAL A 150 -11.06 5.06 2.97
CA VAL A 150 -10.26 4.17 3.81
C VAL A 150 -8.85 4.72 3.89
N ARG A 151 -8.40 4.93 5.13
CA ARG A 151 -7.04 5.36 5.49
C ARG A 151 -6.31 4.21 6.16
N PHE A 152 -5.14 3.86 5.67
CA PHE A 152 -4.36 2.76 6.24
C PHE A 152 -2.88 3.13 6.46
N LEU A 153 -2.24 2.43 7.40
CA LEU A 153 -0.81 2.58 7.66
C LEU A 153 -0.07 1.34 7.21
N SER A 154 1.06 1.53 6.56
CA SER A 154 2.05 0.48 6.36
C SER A 154 3.23 0.77 7.28
N CYS A 155 3.28 0.09 8.41
CA CYS A 155 4.41 0.12 9.32
C CYS A 155 5.50 -0.82 8.79
N GLU A 156 6.05 -0.49 7.61
CA GLU A 156 6.97 -1.33 6.84
C GLU A 156 8.09 -0.54 6.12
N PRO A 157 9.35 -1.01 6.20
CA PRO A 157 9.81 -1.96 7.22
C PRO A 157 9.65 -1.33 8.63
N LEU A 158 9.24 -2.11 9.63
CA LEU A 158 9.19 -1.61 11.01
C LEU A 158 10.61 -1.56 11.59
N LEU A 159 11.11 -0.36 11.85
CA LEU A 159 12.48 -0.07 12.27
C LEU A 159 12.58 0.50 13.68
N GLY A 160 11.47 0.58 14.41
CA GLY A 160 11.42 1.06 15.79
C GLY A 160 10.02 0.87 16.38
N ASP A 161 9.91 1.15 17.68
CA ASP A 161 8.60 1.25 18.33
C ASP A 161 7.83 2.46 17.78
N LEU A 162 6.48 2.37 17.79
CA LEU A 162 5.59 3.40 17.28
C LEU A 162 4.48 3.68 18.29
N HIS A 163 4.32 4.95 18.67
CA HIS A 163 3.15 5.44 19.38
C HIS A 163 2.22 6.14 18.39
N LEU A 164 1.10 5.50 18.06
CA LEU A 164 0.18 5.88 17.00
C LEU A 164 -1.12 6.44 17.57
N ASN A 165 -1.50 7.63 17.11
CA ASN A 165 -2.89 8.07 17.21
C ASN A 165 -3.67 7.50 16.02
N LEU A 166 -4.50 6.48 16.26
CA LEU A 166 -5.23 5.77 15.22
C LEU A 166 -6.63 6.31 14.96
N THR A 167 -7.00 7.47 15.52
CA THR A 167 -8.24 8.17 15.15
C THR A 167 -8.29 8.38 13.62
N ASP A 168 -9.44 8.07 13.02
CA ASP A 168 -9.72 8.11 11.57
C ASP A 168 -8.81 7.20 10.70
N ILE A 169 -8.12 6.24 11.31
CA ILE A 169 -7.38 5.18 10.63
C ILE A 169 -8.19 3.89 10.69
N HIS A 170 -8.20 3.14 9.58
CA HIS A 170 -9.09 2.00 9.40
C HIS A 170 -8.35 0.67 9.35
N TRP A 171 -7.04 0.69 9.06
CA TRP A 171 -6.25 -0.51 8.89
C TRP A 171 -4.76 -0.23 9.11
N VAL A 172 -4.08 -1.11 9.82
CA VAL A 172 -2.63 -1.04 10.05
C VAL A 172 -1.99 -2.35 9.63
N ILE A 173 -0.99 -2.26 8.76
CA ILE A 173 -0.19 -3.37 8.27
C ILE A 173 1.19 -3.28 8.91
N VAL A 174 1.63 -4.35 9.59
CA VAL A 174 2.96 -4.42 10.21
C VAL A 174 3.82 -5.47 9.50
N GLY A 175 5.06 -5.12 9.20
CA GLY A 175 5.99 -6.04 8.55
C GLY A 175 7.46 -5.63 8.69
N GLY A 176 8.32 -6.63 8.89
CA GLY A 176 9.76 -6.45 8.93
C GLY A 176 10.42 -6.34 7.56
N GLU A 177 11.67 -5.88 7.55
CA GLU A 177 12.48 -5.71 6.34
C GLU A 177 12.83 -7.07 5.70
N SER A 178 12.89 -7.10 4.36
CA SER A 178 13.30 -8.29 3.61
C SER A 178 14.53 -8.00 2.75
N GLY A 179 15.37 -9.01 2.55
CA GLY A 179 16.53 -8.96 1.66
C GLY A 179 17.86 -9.23 2.37
N ASN A 180 18.96 -9.25 1.62
CA ASN A 180 20.27 -9.66 2.13
C ASN A 180 20.78 -8.84 3.33
N ARG A 181 20.34 -7.59 3.47
CA ARG A 181 20.72 -6.67 4.55
C ARG A 181 19.55 -6.31 5.46
N TYR A 182 18.56 -7.19 5.57
CA TYR A 182 17.37 -6.90 6.38
C TYR A 182 17.75 -6.52 7.81
N ARG A 183 17.10 -5.47 8.31
CA ARG A 183 17.16 -5.08 9.72
C ARG A 183 16.07 -5.84 10.49
N PRO A 184 16.41 -6.50 11.61
CA PRO A 184 15.43 -7.27 12.38
C PRO A 184 14.43 -6.35 13.07
N MET A 185 13.16 -6.75 13.04
CA MET A 185 12.08 -6.16 13.84
C MET A 185 12.03 -6.86 15.21
N LYS A 186 11.76 -6.10 16.28
CA LYS A 186 11.56 -6.67 17.62
C LYS A 186 10.10 -7.09 17.85
N LEU A 187 9.91 -8.12 18.67
CA LEU A 187 8.58 -8.66 18.99
C LEU A 187 7.69 -7.61 19.65
N GLU A 188 8.26 -6.86 20.58
CA GLU A 188 7.55 -5.89 21.41
C GLU A 188 6.98 -4.74 20.58
N TRP A 189 7.65 -4.36 19.48
CA TRP A 189 7.16 -3.32 18.57
C TRP A 189 5.90 -3.76 17.82
N ALA A 190 5.88 -5.01 17.35
CA ALA A 190 4.70 -5.56 16.67
C ALA A 190 3.53 -5.77 17.65
N GLN A 191 3.81 -6.24 18.86
CA GLN A 191 2.80 -6.38 19.92
C GLN A 191 2.22 -5.02 20.33
N SER A 192 3.06 -4.01 20.53
CA SER A 192 2.65 -2.64 20.86
C SER A 192 1.67 -2.08 19.83
N ILE A 193 1.97 -2.22 18.53
CA ILE A 193 1.08 -1.72 17.46
C ILE A 193 -0.23 -2.51 17.40
N ARG A 194 -0.19 -3.84 17.57
CA ARG A 194 -1.41 -4.67 17.64
C ARG A 194 -2.32 -4.21 18.78
N ASP A 195 -1.77 -4.01 19.97
CA ASP A 195 -2.55 -3.63 21.16
C ASP A 195 -3.14 -2.22 21.01
N GLN A 196 -2.41 -1.31 20.36
CA GLN A 196 -2.94 0.00 19.96
C GLN A 196 -4.10 -0.15 18.97
N CYS A 197 -3.99 -1.02 17.95
CA CYS A 197 -5.08 -1.27 17.00
C CYS A 197 -6.33 -1.80 17.70
N GLN A 198 -6.19 -2.76 18.62
CA GLN A 198 -7.31 -3.28 19.42
C GLN A 198 -7.97 -2.20 20.27
N ARG A 199 -7.17 -1.33 20.90
CA ARG A 199 -7.70 -0.23 21.72
C ARG A 199 -8.51 0.78 20.92
N PHE A 200 -8.15 1.02 19.66
CA PHE A 200 -8.83 1.96 18.77
C PHE A 200 -9.88 1.31 17.85
N ASP A 201 -10.13 -0.01 17.99
CA ASP A 201 -11.00 -0.77 17.08
C ASP A 201 -10.60 -0.63 15.60
N VAL A 202 -9.29 -0.75 15.33
CA VAL A 202 -8.69 -0.65 14.00
C VAL A 202 -8.22 -2.02 13.54
N ALA A 203 -8.51 -2.38 12.28
CA ALA A 203 -8.11 -3.67 11.73
C ALA A 203 -6.57 -3.81 11.73
N PHE A 204 -6.07 -4.92 12.25
CA PHE A 204 -4.65 -5.21 12.33
C PHE A 204 -4.23 -6.38 11.40
N PHE A 205 -3.25 -6.13 10.55
CA PHE A 205 -2.67 -7.14 9.66
C PHE A 205 -1.17 -7.30 9.93
N PHE A 206 -0.79 -8.48 10.43
CA PHE A 206 0.61 -8.85 10.54
C PHE A 206 1.06 -9.55 9.26
N LYS A 207 1.91 -8.86 8.50
CA LYS A 207 2.37 -9.35 7.21
C LYS A 207 3.50 -10.35 7.37
N GLN A 208 4.59 -9.99 8.05
CA GLN A 208 5.75 -10.88 8.22
C GLN A 208 6.77 -10.32 9.22
N TRP A 209 7.62 -11.18 9.77
CA TRP A 209 8.81 -10.78 10.53
C TRP A 209 9.95 -10.18 9.68
N GLY A 210 9.95 -10.46 8.37
CA GLY A 210 11.07 -10.13 7.49
C GLY A 210 12.11 -11.26 7.40
N GLY A 211 13.31 -10.95 6.91
CA GLY A 211 14.41 -11.91 6.79
C GLY A 211 15.17 -11.85 5.46
N ARG A 212 16.11 -12.80 5.27
CA ARG A 212 16.97 -12.85 4.06
C ARG A 212 16.18 -12.90 2.76
N THR A 213 15.06 -13.61 2.75
CA THR A 213 14.10 -13.65 1.65
C THR A 213 12.73 -13.20 2.16
N PRO A 214 11.83 -12.73 1.26
CA PRO A 214 10.46 -12.47 1.64
C PRO A 214 9.84 -13.69 2.33
N LYS A 215 9.08 -13.46 3.40
CA LYS A 215 8.37 -14.45 4.22
C LYS A 215 9.24 -15.39 5.05
N ALA A 216 10.57 -15.21 5.06
CA ALA A 216 11.48 -16.13 5.74
C ALA A 216 11.18 -16.29 7.25
N GLY A 217 10.82 -15.21 7.93
CA GLY A 217 10.47 -15.26 9.35
C GLY A 217 9.01 -15.68 9.64
N GLY A 218 8.21 -16.00 8.62
CA GLY A 218 6.80 -16.37 8.81
C GLY A 218 5.89 -15.19 9.16
N ARG A 219 4.63 -15.51 9.49
CA ARG A 219 3.52 -14.56 9.66
C ARG A 219 2.73 -14.74 10.96
N GLU A 220 3.26 -15.51 11.90
CA GLU A 220 2.65 -15.69 13.21
C GLU A 220 3.17 -14.64 14.18
N LEU A 221 2.26 -13.99 14.89
CA LEU A 221 2.54 -13.10 16.01
C LEU A 221 1.78 -13.66 17.22
N ASP A 222 2.53 -14.06 18.25
CA ASP A 222 2.01 -14.76 19.43
C ASP A 222 1.20 -16.03 19.09
N GLY A 223 1.76 -16.85 18.18
CA GLY A 223 1.17 -18.13 17.77
C GLY A 223 -0.12 -18.01 16.95
N LYS A 224 -0.45 -16.80 16.48
CA LYS A 224 -1.67 -16.53 15.69
C LYS A 224 -1.34 -15.75 14.41
N ILE A 225 -2.09 -16.03 13.35
CA ILE A 225 -2.11 -15.22 12.13
C ILE A 225 -3.07 -14.04 12.34
N TRP A 226 -2.59 -12.84 12.04
CA TRP A 226 -3.38 -11.62 12.08
C TRP A 226 -3.58 -11.10 10.65
N ASP A 227 -4.78 -11.27 10.10
CA ASP A 227 -5.13 -10.98 8.71
C ASP A 227 -6.41 -10.14 8.58
N GLU A 228 -6.67 -9.31 9.59
CA GLU A 228 -7.87 -8.47 9.64
C GLU A 228 -7.88 -7.45 8.48
N MET A 229 -9.09 -7.09 8.06
CA MET A 229 -9.34 -6.16 6.97
C MET A 229 -10.35 -5.10 7.44
N PRO A 230 -10.27 -3.86 6.93
CA PRO A 230 -11.21 -2.80 7.30
C PRO A 230 -12.64 -3.17 6.91
N LEU A 231 -13.64 -2.68 7.66
CA LEU A 231 -15.07 -2.95 7.43
C LEU A 231 -15.52 -2.67 5.99
N ALA A 232 -14.94 -1.65 5.34
CA ALA A 232 -15.17 -1.32 3.94
C ALA A 232 -14.93 -2.51 2.99
N TRP A 233 -13.99 -3.41 3.33
CA TRP A 233 -13.77 -4.65 2.58
C TRP A 233 -14.99 -5.56 2.58
N ASN A 234 -15.59 -5.74 3.76
CA ASN A 234 -16.75 -6.61 3.94
C ASN A 234 -17.94 -6.05 3.17
N SER A 235 -18.16 -4.73 3.26
CA SER A 235 -19.19 -4.02 2.49
C SER A 235 -18.99 -4.20 0.98
N HIS A 236 -17.77 -4.06 0.47
CA HIS A 236 -17.46 -4.26 -0.95
C HIS A 236 -17.79 -5.69 -1.41
N ARG A 237 -17.39 -6.70 -0.62
CA ARG A 237 -17.69 -8.10 -0.91
C ARG A 237 -19.21 -8.39 -0.92
N GLN A 238 -19.95 -7.80 0.00
CA GLN A 238 -21.40 -8.01 0.12
C GLN A 238 -22.20 -7.30 -0.98
N ALA A 239 -21.83 -6.06 -1.33
CA ALA A 239 -22.45 -5.31 -2.41
C ALA A 239 -22.38 -6.08 -3.74
N LYS A 240 -21.27 -6.81 -3.98
CA LYS A 240 -21.11 -7.65 -5.16
C LYS A 240 -22.00 -8.90 -5.15
N LYS A 241 -22.16 -9.57 -4.00
CA LYS A 241 -23.10 -10.70 -3.89
C LYS A 241 -24.51 -10.27 -4.29
N LYS A 242 -25.00 -9.14 -3.76
CA LYS A 242 -26.34 -8.61 -4.08
C LYS A 242 -26.50 -8.24 -5.57
N CYS A 243 -25.46 -7.75 -6.22
CA CYS A 243 -25.50 -7.40 -7.64
C CYS A 243 -25.56 -8.63 -8.56
N ILE A 244 -24.96 -9.76 -8.15
CA ILE A 244 -25.05 -11.04 -8.88
C ILE A 244 -26.48 -11.58 -8.82
N TYR A 245 -27.13 -11.56 -7.64
CA TYR A 245 -28.50 -12.09 -7.50
C TYR A 245 -29.55 -11.28 -8.28
N LYS A 246 -29.35 -9.97 -8.49
CA LYS A 246 -30.26 -9.13 -9.30
C LYS A 246 -30.16 -9.34 -10.81
N LEU A 247 -29.14 -10.05 -11.30
CA LEU A 247 -28.96 -10.35 -12.73
C LEU A 247 -29.48 -11.74 -13.12
N VAL A 248 -29.97 -12.52 -12.15
CA VAL A 248 -30.45 -13.90 -12.34
C VAL A 248 -31.95 -14.02 -11.96
N SER A 249 -32.61 -12.89 -11.72
CA SER A 249 -34.04 -12.74 -11.43
C SER A 249 -34.68 -11.83 -12.45
#